data_AF-A0A7Z0SYL1-F1
#
_entry.id   AF-A0A7Z0SYL1-F1
#
_cell.length_a   1.000
_cell.length_b   1.000
_cell.length_c   1.000
_cell.angle_alpha   90.00
_cell.angle_beta   90.00
_cell.angle_gamma   90.00
#
_symmetry.space_group_name_H-M   'P 1'
#
loop_
_entity.id
_entity.type
_entity.pdbx_description
1 polymer ?
#
loop_
_entity_poly.entity_id
_entity_poly.type
_entity_poly.pdbx_seq_one_letter_code
_entity_poly.pdbx_strand_id
1 'polypeptide(L)'
;MAAAVILTAKGEFDLAVLAHFSPMIAWMYPVMIDVYVVTAFHRRRWMDMVIGMFLMIFCQVAVHLVPVFIDLDAGEEVPWWLVVAVACIAPVVVVRVKSLTGRTDQEIAAEAETARRAEELRVARAETAEARAAQAETAARAEAETARAEAETAARVEAETARAEVETRAVAEAETRAEIEAATEAEIAACGRVAAEAREDAQAARQRAAEAVQAQRLAEGRLVEARDAADRAAAARMLAEQTCAEQVRVLTEASEQAERDSQQALAEARYTAQSVQDRATELDDTVRALRAQLDEAQRFAERQTTARALAEQETQAIANAREGAVNELERTRRALARVQEKPEIRSGRRAEIVAPANRKSLAAVAAPLPVGLPEVDKVRPETVAIVLAARAENRDATQAELNAATGVSVRTISRVLNAVPADVVGRVLELTGGRAAAVVEEVA
;
A
#
# COMPACT_ATOMS: atom_id res chain seq x y z
N MET A 1 -96.56 15.09 110.65
CA MET A 1 -96.76 13.89 109.81
C MET A 1 -97.76 14.18 108.70
N ALA A 2 -99.08 14.13 108.91
CA ALA A 2 -100.07 14.29 107.82
C ALA A 2 -99.85 15.53 106.91
N ALA A 3 -99.62 16.71 107.49
CA ALA A 3 -99.34 17.93 106.72
C ALA A 3 -98.05 17.85 105.87
N ALA A 4 -97.03 17.11 106.33
CA ALA A 4 -95.82 16.88 105.54
C ALA A 4 -96.09 15.94 104.37
N VAL A 5 -96.83 14.84 104.59
CA VAL A 5 -97.22 13.89 103.55
C VAL A 5 -98.07 14.56 102.46
N ILE A 6 -99.02 15.42 102.84
CA ILE A 6 -99.83 16.18 101.86
C ILE A 6 -98.96 17.13 101.03
N LEU A 7 -97.96 17.78 101.65
CA LEU A 7 -97.04 18.69 100.96
C LEU A 7 -96.10 17.93 99.99
N THR A 8 -95.53 16.79 100.41
CA THR A 8 -94.67 15.97 99.55
C THR A 8 -95.46 15.35 98.40
N ALA A 9 -96.66 14.83 98.68
CA ALA A 9 -97.52 14.23 97.66
C ALA A 9 -97.99 15.23 96.60
N LYS A 10 -98.22 16.51 96.96
CA LYS A 10 -98.48 17.55 95.95
C LYS A 10 -97.28 17.75 95.03
N GLY A 11 -96.07 17.87 95.57
CA GLY A 11 -94.85 17.99 94.77
C GLY A 11 -94.65 16.79 93.84
N GLU A 12 -94.80 15.58 94.35
CA GLU A 12 -94.67 14.35 93.55
C GLU A 12 -95.76 14.24 92.46
N PHE A 13 -96.99 14.70 92.72
CA PHE A 13 -98.05 14.79 91.71
C PHE A 13 -97.74 15.82 90.62
N ASP A 14 -97.36 17.04 91.00
CA ASP A 14 -97.04 18.11 90.06
C ASP A 14 -95.85 17.70 89.16
N LEU A 15 -94.88 16.92 89.69
CA LEU A 15 -93.78 16.34 88.91
C LEU A 15 -94.27 15.35 87.85
N ALA A 16 -95.19 14.46 88.20
CA ALA A 16 -95.72 13.49 87.26
C ALA A 16 -96.52 14.20 86.14
N VAL A 17 -97.26 15.25 86.45
CA VAL A 17 -97.95 16.07 85.43
C VAL A 17 -96.93 16.80 84.53
N LEU A 18 -95.87 17.38 85.10
CA LEU A 18 -94.76 17.98 84.35
C LEU A 18 -94.04 16.97 83.43
N ALA A 19 -93.90 15.73 83.87
CA ALA A 19 -93.36 14.61 83.09
C ALA A 19 -94.38 14.02 82.08
N HIS A 20 -95.43 14.77 81.73
CA HIS A 20 -96.49 14.42 80.78
C HIS A 20 -97.33 13.17 81.12
N PHE A 21 -97.36 12.71 82.38
CA PHE A 21 -98.34 11.71 82.78
C PHE A 21 -99.75 12.32 82.80
N SER A 22 -100.73 11.55 82.31
CA SER A 22 -102.15 11.93 82.39
C SER A 22 -102.53 12.23 83.86
N PRO A 23 -103.29 13.30 84.16
CA PRO A 23 -103.71 13.61 85.53
C PRO A 23 -104.44 12.46 86.25
N MET A 24 -105.13 11.60 85.49
CA MET A 24 -105.77 10.37 85.97
C MET A 24 -104.79 9.30 86.48
N ILE A 25 -103.51 9.38 86.12
CA ILE A 25 -102.44 8.44 86.48
C ILE A 25 -101.43 9.11 87.42
N ALA A 26 -101.17 10.41 87.26
CA ALA A 26 -100.23 11.18 88.06
C ALA A 26 -100.45 11.07 89.58
N TRP A 27 -101.70 10.94 90.06
CA TRP A 27 -102.00 10.77 91.49
C TRP A 27 -101.54 9.42 92.07
N MET A 28 -101.28 8.40 91.24
CA MET A 28 -100.71 7.13 91.69
C MET A 28 -99.21 7.23 92.00
N TYR A 29 -98.52 8.23 91.46
CA TYR A 29 -97.07 8.37 91.59
C TYR A 29 -96.62 8.64 93.05
N PRO A 30 -97.22 9.60 93.80
CA PRO A 30 -96.97 9.74 95.23
C PRO A 30 -97.28 8.47 96.03
N VAL A 31 -98.42 7.82 95.73
CA VAL A 31 -98.87 6.62 96.46
C VAL A 31 -97.86 5.47 96.32
N MET A 32 -97.26 5.30 95.14
CA MET A 32 -96.23 4.29 94.92
C MET A 32 -94.96 4.55 95.75
N ILE A 33 -94.51 5.82 95.81
CA ILE A 33 -93.34 6.23 96.58
C ILE A 33 -93.60 6.06 98.08
N ASP A 34 -94.74 6.53 98.58
CA ASP A 34 -95.16 6.35 99.97
C ASP A 34 -95.25 4.87 100.38
N VAL A 35 -95.84 4.00 99.54
CA VAL A 35 -95.90 2.55 99.82
C VAL A 35 -94.51 1.94 99.87
N TYR A 36 -93.61 2.30 98.95
CA TYR A 36 -92.22 1.83 98.98
C TYR A 36 -91.51 2.24 100.27
N VAL A 37 -91.61 3.53 100.63
CA VAL A 37 -91.01 4.12 101.84
C VAL A 37 -91.57 3.46 103.11
N VAL A 38 -92.89 3.30 103.23
CA VAL A 38 -93.53 2.62 104.36
C VAL A 38 -93.10 1.15 104.46
N THR A 39 -92.96 0.44 103.34
CA THR A 39 -92.53 -0.96 103.32
C THR A 39 -91.05 -1.11 103.72
N ALA A 40 -90.18 -0.22 103.24
CA ALA A 40 -88.78 -0.13 103.65
C ALA A 40 -88.65 0.14 105.16
N PHE A 41 -89.45 1.09 105.68
CA PHE A 41 -89.55 1.36 107.11
C PHE A 41 -90.02 0.15 107.94
N HIS A 42 -91.00 -0.63 107.46
CA HIS A 42 -91.46 -1.85 108.14
C HIS A 42 -90.38 -2.93 108.19
N ARG A 43 -89.56 -3.04 107.14
CA ARG A 43 -88.43 -3.99 107.09
C ARG A 43 -87.20 -3.56 107.89
N ARG A 44 -87.21 -2.34 108.49
CA ARG A 44 -86.09 -1.72 109.23
C ARG A 44 -84.73 -1.80 108.49
N ARG A 45 -84.73 -1.94 107.16
CA ARG A 45 -83.51 -1.96 106.34
C ARG A 45 -83.05 -0.53 106.13
N TRP A 46 -81.96 -0.16 106.78
CA TRP A 46 -81.43 1.20 106.78
C TRP A 46 -81.12 1.71 105.37
N MET A 47 -80.56 0.87 104.50
CA MET A 47 -80.33 1.19 103.08
C MET A 47 -81.62 1.51 102.33
N ASP A 48 -82.61 0.61 102.37
CA ASP A 48 -83.91 0.79 101.69
C ASP A 48 -84.63 2.07 102.17
N MET A 49 -84.52 2.38 103.47
CA MET A 49 -85.06 3.61 104.09
C MET A 49 -84.35 4.88 103.60
N VAL A 50 -83.02 4.85 103.47
CA VAL A 50 -82.22 5.97 102.95
C VAL A 50 -82.53 6.20 101.46
N ILE A 51 -82.65 5.14 100.66
CA ILE A 51 -83.00 5.20 99.23
C ILE A 51 -84.39 5.85 99.05
N GLY A 52 -85.39 5.40 99.81
CA GLY A 52 -86.73 5.98 99.77
C GLY A 52 -86.77 7.47 100.14
N MET A 53 -85.99 7.87 101.15
CA MET A 53 -85.88 9.28 101.55
C MET A 53 -85.24 10.15 100.46
N PHE A 54 -84.18 9.68 99.80
CA PHE A 54 -83.55 10.40 98.68
C PHE A 54 -84.52 10.60 97.51
N LEU A 55 -85.35 9.60 97.19
CA LEU A 55 -86.31 9.68 96.10
C LEU A 55 -87.35 10.80 96.34
N MET A 56 -87.92 10.89 97.55
CA MET A 56 -88.88 11.96 97.91
C MET A 56 -88.25 13.36 97.85
N ILE A 57 -87.00 13.52 98.34
CA ILE A 57 -86.27 14.79 98.26
C ILE A 57 -86.07 15.20 96.80
N PHE A 58 -85.60 14.26 95.96
CA PHE A 58 -85.35 14.52 94.54
C PHE A 58 -86.61 15.01 93.82
N CYS A 59 -87.76 14.38 94.05
CA CYS A 59 -89.01 14.78 93.40
C CYS A 59 -89.44 16.21 93.78
N GLN A 60 -89.32 16.59 95.05
CA GLN A 60 -89.65 17.94 95.52
C GLN A 60 -88.70 19.01 94.94
N VAL A 61 -87.40 18.71 94.91
CA VAL A 61 -86.36 19.56 94.32
C VAL A 61 -86.61 19.78 92.83
N ALA A 62 -86.95 18.72 92.08
CA ALA A 62 -87.20 18.80 90.65
C ALA A 62 -88.35 19.77 90.31
N VAL A 63 -89.51 19.65 90.97
CA VAL A 63 -90.68 20.51 90.68
C VAL A 63 -90.41 21.98 90.93
N HIS A 64 -89.67 22.31 91.98
CA HIS A 64 -89.44 23.71 92.36
C HIS A 64 -88.27 24.34 91.59
N LEU A 65 -87.41 23.54 90.94
CA LEU A 65 -86.35 24.03 90.05
C LEU A 65 -86.78 24.15 88.59
N VAL A 66 -87.71 23.32 88.12
CA VAL A 66 -88.16 23.34 86.72
C VAL A 66 -88.69 24.72 86.27
N PRO A 67 -89.56 25.42 87.03
CA PRO A 67 -89.97 26.80 86.69
C PRO A 67 -88.80 27.80 86.69
N VAL A 68 -87.90 27.69 87.68
CA VAL A 68 -86.75 28.59 87.87
C VAL A 68 -85.75 28.54 86.70
N PHE A 69 -85.69 27.42 85.97
CA PHE A 69 -84.82 27.28 84.79
C PHE A 69 -85.51 27.49 83.44
N ILE A 70 -86.85 27.61 83.39
CA ILE A 70 -87.60 27.71 82.13
C ILE A 70 -88.18 29.12 81.90
N ASP A 71 -88.67 29.81 82.94
CA ASP A 71 -89.17 31.19 82.83
C ASP A 71 -88.04 32.23 82.99
N LEU A 72 -87.16 32.32 81.99
CA LEU A 72 -85.98 33.21 81.98
C LEU A 72 -86.30 34.71 81.77
N ASP A 73 -87.55 35.07 81.45
CA ASP A 73 -87.97 36.47 81.18
C ASP A 73 -88.56 37.19 82.42
N ALA A 74 -88.70 36.50 83.57
CA ALA A 74 -89.16 37.09 84.83
C ALA A 74 -87.97 37.30 85.78
N GLY A 75 -87.49 38.54 85.89
CA GLY A 75 -86.21 38.91 86.52
C GLY A 75 -86.12 38.83 88.06
N GLU A 76 -86.57 37.74 88.69
CA GLU A 76 -86.22 37.39 90.08
C GLU A 76 -85.41 36.08 90.13
N GLU A 77 -84.10 36.19 90.32
CA GLU A 77 -83.21 35.04 90.53
C GLU A 77 -83.49 34.36 91.88
N VAL A 78 -84.44 33.44 91.92
CA VAL A 78 -84.66 32.57 93.09
C VAL A 78 -83.45 31.64 93.25
N PRO A 79 -82.68 31.70 94.36
CA PRO A 79 -81.45 30.92 94.46
C PRO A 79 -81.76 29.42 94.56
N TRP A 80 -81.31 28.64 93.57
CA TRP A 80 -81.58 27.20 93.48
C TRP A 80 -81.20 26.40 94.75
N TRP A 81 -80.18 26.85 95.47
CA TRP A 81 -79.75 26.23 96.73
C TRP A 81 -80.79 26.37 97.86
N LEU A 82 -81.61 27.43 97.84
CA LEU A 82 -82.67 27.66 98.82
C LEU A 82 -83.82 26.65 98.62
N VAL A 83 -84.17 26.38 97.36
CA VAL A 83 -85.15 25.35 96.97
C VAL A 83 -84.72 23.98 97.49
N VAL A 84 -83.46 23.60 97.28
CA VAL A 84 -82.89 22.33 97.78
C VAL A 84 -82.93 22.28 99.31
N ALA A 85 -82.57 23.37 99.98
CA ALA A 85 -82.58 23.44 101.44
C ALA A 85 -83.99 23.24 102.02
N VAL A 86 -85.02 23.86 101.44
CA VAL A 86 -86.42 23.74 101.90
C VAL A 86 -86.99 22.34 101.64
N ALA A 87 -86.75 21.76 100.47
CA ALA A 87 -87.21 20.40 100.13
C ALA A 87 -86.67 19.32 101.09
N CYS A 88 -85.46 19.49 101.62
CA CYS A 88 -84.86 18.56 102.58
C CYS A 88 -85.55 18.56 103.96
N ILE A 89 -86.32 19.61 104.32
CA ILE A 89 -86.84 19.77 105.69
C ILE A 89 -87.88 18.69 106.03
N ALA A 90 -88.85 18.44 105.14
CA ALA A 90 -89.96 17.53 105.45
C ALA A 90 -89.51 16.07 105.67
N PRO A 91 -88.65 15.46 104.83
CA PRO A 91 -88.19 14.08 105.03
C PRO A 91 -87.30 13.91 106.27
N VAL A 92 -86.46 14.90 106.58
CA VAL A 92 -85.62 14.91 107.80
C VAL A 92 -86.49 14.93 109.07
N VAL A 93 -87.56 15.73 109.08
CA VAL A 93 -88.53 15.76 110.19
C VAL A 93 -89.24 14.41 110.35
N VAL A 94 -89.64 13.75 109.25
CA VAL A 94 -90.27 12.42 109.28
C VAL A 94 -89.36 11.38 109.92
N VAL A 95 -88.08 11.32 109.52
CA VAL A 95 -87.09 10.41 110.10
C VAL A 95 -86.84 10.74 111.57
N ARG A 96 -86.72 12.02 111.94
CA ARG A 96 -86.46 12.44 113.32
C ARG A 96 -87.64 12.12 114.25
N VAL A 97 -88.88 12.33 113.83
CA VAL A 97 -90.08 11.97 114.61
C VAL A 97 -90.15 10.46 114.83
N LYS A 98 -89.89 9.66 113.79
CA LYS A 98 -89.89 8.19 113.89
C LYS A 98 -88.74 7.62 114.73
N SER A 99 -87.60 8.32 114.77
CA SER A 99 -86.47 8.02 115.66
C SER A 99 -86.74 8.37 117.13
N LEU A 100 -87.76 9.18 117.43
CA LEU A 100 -88.11 9.61 118.80
C LEU A 100 -89.25 8.76 119.40
N THR A 101 -90.04 8.07 118.59
CA THR A 101 -90.93 6.99 119.05
C THR A 101 -90.12 5.73 119.35
N GLY A 102 -89.65 5.62 120.60
CA GLY A 102 -88.80 4.52 121.08
C GLY A 102 -89.46 3.14 121.13
N ARG A 103 -88.63 2.11 121.36
CA ARG A 103 -89.03 0.69 121.47
C ARG A 103 -89.88 0.46 122.73
N THR A 104 -90.92 -0.37 122.63
CA THR A 104 -91.77 -0.79 123.76
C THR A 104 -91.28 -2.10 124.40
N ASP A 105 -91.50 -2.26 125.70
CA ASP A 105 -90.97 -3.37 126.51
C ASP A 105 -91.39 -4.78 126.02
N GLN A 106 -92.47 -4.87 125.24
CA GLN A 106 -92.89 -6.13 124.60
C GLN A 106 -91.89 -6.63 123.54
N GLU A 107 -91.11 -5.76 122.89
CA GLU A 107 -90.04 -6.19 121.97
C GLU A 107 -88.89 -6.91 122.70
N ILE A 108 -88.59 -6.49 123.94
CA ILE A 108 -87.45 -7.00 124.73
C ILE A 108 -87.73 -8.43 125.23
N ALA A 109 -88.98 -8.72 125.61
CA ALA A 109 -89.38 -10.07 126.03
C ALA A 109 -89.31 -11.09 124.88
N ALA A 110 -89.66 -10.68 123.66
CA ALA A 110 -89.59 -11.55 122.47
C ALA A 110 -88.13 -11.88 122.08
N GLU A 111 -87.22 -10.91 122.18
CA GLU A 111 -85.78 -11.12 121.92
C GLU A 111 -85.19 -12.20 122.85
N ALA A 112 -85.57 -12.21 124.13
CA ALA A 112 -85.11 -13.21 125.11
C ALA A 112 -85.55 -14.66 124.80
N GLU A 113 -86.78 -14.88 124.30
CA GLU A 113 -87.22 -16.21 123.90
C GLU A 113 -86.53 -16.69 122.60
N THR A 114 -86.30 -15.77 121.65
CA THR A 114 -85.54 -16.10 120.44
C THR A 114 -84.06 -16.42 120.72
N ALA A 115 -83.42 -15.76 121.69
CA ALA A 115 -82.06 -16.07 122.11
C ALA A 115 -81.93 -17.51 122.65
N ARG A 116 -82.96 -18.01 123.35
CA ARG A 116 -82.94 -19.37 123.90
C ARG A 116 -83.05 -20.45 122.81
N ARG A 117 -83.93 -20.25 121.82
CA ARG A 117 -84.00 -21.13 120.62
C ARG A 117 -82.78 -20.99 119.71
N ALA A 118 -82.12 -19.83 119.69
CA ALA A 118 -80.92 -19.62 118.90
C ALA A 118 -79.72 -20.45 119.42
N GLU A 119 -79.61 -20.66 120.74
CA GLU A 119 -78.51 -21.44 121.33
C GLU A 119 -78.64 -22.94 121.06
N GLU A 120 -79.84 -23.51 121.15
CA GLU A 120 -80.10 -24.91 120.75
C GLU A 120 -79.79 -25.13 119.25
N LEU A 121 -80.19 -24.17 118.41
CA LEU A 121 -79.80 -24.15 116.99
C LEU A 121 -78.30 -23.93 116.77
N ARG A 122 -77.58 -23.26 117.70
CA ARG A 122 -76.14 -23.03 117.60
C ARG A 122 -75.35 -24.32 117.82
N VAL A 123 -75.76 -25.15 118.80
CA VAL A 123 -75.13 -26.46 119.04
C VAL A 123 -75.37 -27.40 117.86
N ALA A 124 -76.61 -27.56 117.40
CA ALA A 124 -76.92 -28.41 116.24
C ALA A 124 -76.26 -27.92 114.93
N ARG A 125 -76.03 -26.61 114.79
CA ARG A 125 -75.27 -26.02 113.66
C ARG A 125 -73.76 -26.19 113.82
N ALA A 126 -73.21 -26.29 115.02
CA ALA A 126 -71.79 -26.56 115.23
C ALA A 126 -71.44 -27.98 114.74
N GLU A 127 -72.20 -28.99 115.15
CA GLU A 127 -72.00 -30.39 114.73
C GLU A 127 -72.15 -30.56 113.20
N THR A 128 -73.13 -29.90 112.58
CA THR A 128 -73.28 -29.92 111.11
C THR A 128 -72.28 -29.02 110.38
N ALA A 129 -71.68 -28.02 111.04
CA ALA A 129 -70.58 -27.24 110.47
C ALA A 129 -69.26 -28.02 110.47
N GLU A 130 -68.94 -28.76 111.54
CA GLU A 130 -67.74 -29.62 111.60
C GLU A 130 -67.79 -30.73 110.55
N ALA A 131 -68.93 -31.41 110.40
CA ALA A 131 -69.12 -32.42 109.36
C ALA A 131 -68.95 -31.84 107.93
N ARG A 132 -69.47 -30.63 107.68
CA ARG A 132 -69.29 -29.93 106.39
C ARG A 132 -67.87 -29.39 106.20
N ALA A 133 -67.18 -28.97 107.25
CA ALA A 133 -65.79 -28.53 107.17
C ALA A 133 -64.87 -29.69 106.79
N ALA A 134 -65.05 -30.86 107.40
CA ALA A 134 -64.32 -32.08 107.03
C ALA A 134 -64.60 -32.53 105.58
N GLN A 135 -65.85 -32.42 105.13
CA GLN A 135 -66.21 -32.74 103.74
C GLN A 135 -65.68 -31.71 102.74
N ALA A 136 -65.67 -30.41 103.10
CA ALA A 136 -65.09 -29.36 102.27
C ALA A 136 -63.56 -29.47 102.20
N GLU A 137 -62.90 -29.88 103.27
CA GLU A 137 -61.45 -30.10 103.27
C GLU A 137 -61.06 -31.31 102.39
N THR A 138 -61.84 -32.40 102.41
CA THR A 138 -61.59 -33.54 101.50
C THR A 138 -61.86 -33.19 100.04
N ALA A 139 -62.90 -32.41 99.75
CA ALA A 139 -63.17 -31.88 98.41
C ALA A 139 -62.06 -30.94 97.92
N ALA A 140 -61.65 -29.96 98.73
CA ALA A 140 -60.60 -29.01 98.38
C ALA A 140 -59.23 -29.68 98.17
N ARG A 141 -58.92 -30.75 98.92
CA ARG A 141 -57.71 -31.56 98.68
C ARG A 141 -57.80 -32.32 97.35
N ALA A 142 -58.95 -32.91 97.02
CA ALA A 142 -59.16 -33.58 95.74
C ALA A 142 -59.06 -32.60 94.55
N GLU A 143 -59.71 -31.43 94.63
CA GLU A 143 -59.62 -30.37 93.62
C GLU A 143 -58.19 -29.83 93.45
N ALA A 144 -57.43 -29.69 94.54
CA ALA A 144 -56.03 -29.28 94.48
C ALA A 144 -55.13 -30.38 93.88
N GLU A 145 -55.48 -31.66 94.04
CA GLU A 145 -54.76 -32.79 93.44
C GLU A 145 -55.06 -32.93 91.94
N THR A 146 -56.33 -32.76 91.52
CA THR A 146 -56.69 -32.72 90.10
C THR A 146 -56.07 -31.51 89.40
N ALA A 147 -56.13 -30.32 90.00
CA ALA A 147 -55.49 -29.12 89.44
C ALA A 147 -53.97 -29.26 89.31
N ARG A 148 -53.30 -30.00 90.21
CA ARG A 148 -51.87 -30.33 90.09
C ARG A 148 -51.60 -31.34 88.97
N ALA A 149 -52.44 -32.36 88.82
CA ALA A 149 -52.33 -33.32 87.73
C ALA A 149 -52.57 -32.65 86.36
N GLU A 150 -53.55 -31.76 86.25
CA GLU A 150 -53.83 -30.95 85.05
C GLU A 150 -52.66 -30.00 84.73
N ALA A 151 -52.10 -29.32 85.74
CA ALA A 151 -50.92 -28.48 85.56
C ALA A 151 -49.66 -29.28 85.15
N GLU A 152 -49.43 -30.47 85.72
CA GLU A 152 -48.28 -31.31 85.33
C GLU A 152 -48.45 -31.86 83.92
N THR A 153 -49.66 -32.29 83.53
CA THR A 153 -49.93 -32.77 82.18
C THR A 153 -49.83 -31.65 81.14
N ALA A 154 -50.35 -30.45 81.44
CA ALA A 154 -50.16 -29.28 80.59
C ALA A 154 -48.67 -28.94 80.43
N ALA A 155 -47.90 -28.89 81.52
CA ALA A 155 -46.46 -28.60 81.49
C ALA A 155 -45.65 -29.66 80.72
N ARG A 156 -46.05 -30.94 80.77
CA ARG A 156 -45.44 -32.00 79.95
C ARG A 156 -45.74 -31.81 78.46
N VAL A 157 -46.99 -31.51 78.10
CA VAL A 157 -47.38 -31.24 76.70
C VAL A 157 -46.64 -30.01 76.15
N GLU A 158 -46.55 -28.92 76.92
CA GLU A 158 -45.79 -27.72 76.54
C GLU A 158 -44.28 -28.00 76.39
N ALA A 159 -43.70 -28.82 77.27
CA ALA A 159 -42.30 -29.24 77.15
C ALA A 159 -42.04 -30.17 75.96
N GLU A 160 -42.99 -31.04 75.59
CA GLU A 160 -42.89 -31.92 74.43
C GLU A 160 -43.07 -31.13 73.12
N THR A 161 -44.03 -30.21 73.04
CA THR A 161 -44.20 -29.35 71.85
C THR A 161 -43.03 -28.40 71.67
N ALA A 162 -42.50 -27.78 72.73
CA ALA A 162 -41.31 -26.95 72.65
C ALA A 162 -40.07 -27.74 72.16
N ARG A 163 -39.92 -29.01 72.58
CA ARG A 163 -38.85 -29.89 72.07
C ARG A 163 -39.03 -30.22 70.59
N ALA A 164 -40.26 -30.56 70.17
CA ALA A 164 -40.58 -30.84 68.78
C ALA A 164 -40.37 -29.61 67.87
N GLU A 165 -40.70 -28.40 68.34
CA GLU A 165 -40.41 -27.15 67.62
C GLU A 165 -38.91 -26.87 67.48
N VAL A 166 -38.11 -27.14 68.52
CA VAL A 166 -36.65 -26.98 68.45
C VAL A 166 -36.03 -28.02 67.52
N GLU A 167 -36.48 -29.28 67.56
CA GLU A 167 -36.00 -30.35 66.70
C GLU A 167 -36.36 -30.08 65.22
N THR A 168 -37.61 -29.69 64.92
CA THR A 168 -38.03 -29.35 63.55
C THR A 168 -37.32 -28.11 63.00
N ARG A 169 -37.06 -27.07 63.83
CA ARG A 169 -36.20 -25.94 63.42
C ARG A 169 -34.76 -26.37 63.15
N ALA A 170 -34.18 -27.22 64.01
CA ALA A 170 -32.82 -27.71 63.81
C ALA A 170 -32.67 -28.54 62.52
N VAL A 171 -33.67 -29.36 62.17
CA VAL A 171 -33.71 -30.10 60.91
C VAL A 171 -33.83 -29.15 59.71
N ALA A 172 -34.74 -28.17 59.75
CA ALA A 172 -34.89 -27.19 58.67
C ALA A 172 -33.64 -26.30 58.49
N GLU A 173 -32.97 -25.91 59.58
CA GLU A 173 -31.69 -25.20 59.51
C GLU A 173 -30.54 -26.06 58.96
N ALA A 174 -30.56 -27.39 59.19
CA ALA A 174 -29.59 -28.31 58.61
C ALA A 174 -29.85 -28.53 57.11
N GLU A 175 -31.12 -28.69 56.71
CA GLU A 175 -31.52 -28.88 55.31
C GLU A 175 -31.20 -27.64 54.47
N THR A 176 -31.56 -26.44 54.94
CA THR A 176 -31.21 -25.19 54.25
C THR A 176 -29.70 -24.94 54.15
N ARG A 177 -28.90 -25.35 55.15
CA ARG A 177 -27.43 -25.30 55.04
C ARG A 177 -26.90 -26.29 53.99
N ALA A 178 -27.42 -27.51 53.96
CA ALA A 178 -27.03 -28.51 52.97
C ALA A 178 -27.40 -28.08 51.53
N GLU A 179 -28.55 -27.44 51.34
CA GLU A 179 -28.93 -26.84 50.05
C GLU A 179 -27.97 -25.72 49.63
N ILE A 180 -27.59 -24.82 50.55
CA ILE A 180 -26.63 -23.74 50.28
C ILE A 180 -25.25 -24.32 49.94
N GLU A 181 -24.76 -25.29 50.71
CA GLU A 181 -23.47 -25.95 50.46
C GLU A 181 -23.47 -26.62 49.08
N ALA A 182 -24.49 -27.43 48.76
CA ALA A 182 -24.62 -28.08 47.45
C ALA A 182 -24.73 -27.07 46.29
N ALA A 183 -25.45 -25.95 46.48
CA ALA A 183 -25.52 -24.89 45.48
C ALA A 183 -24.15 -24.22 45.25
N THR A 184 -23.39 -23.94 46.32
CA THR A 184 -22.04 -23.36 46.19
C THR A 184 -21.04 -24.31 45.55
N GLU A 185 -21.09 -25.62 45.86
CA GLU A 185 -20.25 -26.61 45.17
C GLU A 185 -20.58 -26.70 43.67
N ALA A 186 -21.87 -26.66 43.31
CA ALA A 186 -22.31 -26.66 41.91
C ALA A 186 -21.84 -25.39 41.16
N GLU A 187 -21.87 -24.22 41.81
CA GLU A 187 -21.37 -22.96 41.25
C GLU A 187 -19.85 -22.97 41.07
N ILE A 188 -19.10 -23.45 42.08
CA ILE A 188 -17.64 -23.65 41.98
C ILE A 188 -17.29 -24.60 40.83
N ALA A 189 -18.02 -25.71 40.69
CA ALA A 189 -17.84 -26.65 39.59
C ALA A 189 -18.17 -26.04 38.22
N ALA A 190 -19.17 -25.16 38.14
CA ALA A 190 -19.51 -24.42 36.92
C ALA A 190 -18.41 -23.41 36.54
N CYS A 191 -17.94 -22.60 37.50
CA CYS A 191 -16.79 -21.71 37.32
C CYS A 191 -15.52 -22.48 36.89
N GLY A 192 -15.30 -23.68 37.45
CA GLY A 192 -14.20 -24.56 37.07
C GLY A 192 -14.24 -25.00 35.60
N ARG A 193 -15.42 -25.33 35.06
CA ARG A 193 -15.60 -25.68 33.64
C ARG A 193 -15.34 -24.48 32.72
N VAL A 194 -15.95 -23.32 33.01
CA VAL A 194 -15.74 -22.09 32.23
C VAL A 194 -14.26 -21.66 32.25
N ALA A 195 -13.57 -21.83 33.38
CA ALA A 195 -12.14 -21.55 33.48
C ALA A 195 -11.26 -22.57 32.73
N ALA A 196 -11.73 -23.80 32.50
CA ALA A 196 -11.05 -24.78 31.65
C ALA A 196 -11.24 -24.46 30.16
N GLU A 197 -12.49 -24.23 29.73
CA GLU A 197 -12.83 -23.82 28.36
C GLU A 197 -12.05 -22.54 27.95
N ALA A 198 -12.04 -21.52 28.81
CA ALA A 198 -11.27 -20.29 28.55
C ALA A 198 -9.75 -20.50 28.44
N ARG A 199 -9.19 -21.55 29.07
CA ARG A 199 -7.77 -21.92 28.92
C ARG A 199 -7.52 -22.64 27.59
N GLU A 200 -8.43 -23.51 27.17
CA GLU A 200 -8.35 -24.20 25.88
C GLU A 200 -8.47 -23.19 24.72
N ASP A 201 -9.44 -22.28 24.78
CA ASP A 201 -9.59 -21.17 23.82
C ASP A 201 -8.33 -20.29 23.76
N ALA A 202 -7.75 -19.94 24.92
CA ALA A 202 -6.51 -19.19 24.98
C ALA A 202 -5.31 -19.95 24.39
N GLN A 203 -5.26 -21.28 24.53
CA GLN A 203 -4.23 -22.11 23.89
C GLN A 203 -4.44 -22.18 22.37
N ALA A 204 -5.67 -22.42 21.91
CA ALA A 204 -6.01 -22.43 20.49
C ALA A 204 -5.80 -21.07 19.81
N ALA A 205 -6.02 -19.96 20.52
CA ALA A 205 -5.69 -18.61 20.05
C ALA A 205 -4.17 -18.40 19.94
N ARG A 206 -3.38 -18.87 20.92
CA ARG A 206 -1.91 -18.82 20.88
C ARG A 206 -1.32 -19.67 19.76
N GLN A 207 -1.87 -20.86 19.50
CA GLN A 207 -1.48 -21.72 18.39
C GLN A 207 -1.72 -21.03 17.05
N ARG A 208 -2.95 -20.53 16.79
CA ARG A 208 -3.28 -19.76 15.59
C ARG A 208 -2.39 -18.52 15.41
N ALA A 209 -2.05 -17.82 16.49
CA ALA A 209 -1.10 -16.70 16.43
C ALA A 209 0.33 -17.13 16.07
N ALA A 210 0.81 -18.26 16.61
CA ALA A 210 2.12 -18.81 16.26
C ALA A 210 2.18 -19.28 14.80
N GLU A 211 1.13 -19.94 14.31
CA GLU A 211 0.97 -20.34 12.90
C GLU A 211 0.95 -19.13 11.97
N ALA A 212 0.20 -18.07 12.33
CA ALA A 212 0.18 -16.82 11.57
C ALA A 212 1.58 -16.15 11.50
N VAL A 213 2.33 -16.14 12.60
CA VAL A 213 3.72 -15.62 12.61
C VAL A 213 4.65 -16.49 11.76
N GLN A 214 4.50 -17.81 11.75
CA GLN A 214 5.28 -18.68 10.86
C GLN A 214 4.92 -18.46 9.38
N ALA A 215 3.62 -18.34 9.06
CA ALA A 215 3.15 -18.03 7.72
C ALA A 215 3.67 -16.67 7.23
N GLN A 216 3.68 -15.64 8.10
CA GLN A 216 4.28 -14.34 7.80
C GLN A 216 5.78 -14.46 7.50
N ARG A 217 6.57 -15.16 8.33
CA ARG A 217 8.01 -15.36 8.08
C ARG A 217 8.28 -16.09 6.76
N LEU A 218 7.45 -17.08 6.40
CA LEU A 218 7.54 -17.79 5.12
C LEU A 218 7.12 -16.92 3.92
N ALA A 219 6.26 -15.91 4.13
CA ALA A 219 5.93 -14.92 3.12
C ALA A 219 7.05 -13.88 2.96
N GLU A 220 7.60 -13.39 4.06
CA GLU A 220 8.77 -12.48 4.08
C GLU A 220 9.99 -13.12 3.42
N GLY A 221 10.29 -14.40 3.72
CA GLY A 221 11.36 -15.15 3.04
C GLY A 221 11.15 -15.23 1.52
N ARG A 222 9.93 -15.57 1.07
CA ARG A 222 9.59 -15.58 -0.37
C ARG A 222 9.69 -14.20 -1.02
N LEU A 223 9.41 -13.12 -0.29
CA LEU A 223 9.58 -11.75 -0.80
C LEU A 223 11.05 -11.35 -0.93
N VAL A 224 11.93 -11.82 -0.03
CA VAL A 224 13.39 -11.65 -0.17
C VAL A 224 13.91 -12.44 -1.38
N GLU A 225 13.55 -13.72 -1.50
CA GLU A 225 13.93 -14.55 -2.65
C GLU A 225 13.46 -13.94 -3.99
N ALA A 226 12.26 -13.37 -4.03
CA ALA A 226 11.73 -12.68 -5.21
C ALA A 226 12.49 -11.38 -5.54
N ARG A 227 12.94 -10.63 -4.53
CA ARG A 227 13.81 -9.45 -4.73
C ARG A 227 15.18 -9.86 -5.27
N ASP A 228 15.83 -10.83 -4.63
CA ASP A 228 17.13 -11.34 -5.09
C ASP A 228 17.04 -11.91 -6.52
N ALA A 229 15.92 -12.53 -6.88
CA ALA A 229 15.67 -12.99 -8.25
C ALA A 229 15.47 -11.83 -9.24
N ALA A 230 14.77 -10.77 -8.84
CA ALA A 230 14.59 -9.56 -9.64
C ALA A 230 15.92 -8.82 -9.85
N ASP A 231 16.75 -8.70 -8.81
CA ASP A 231 18.07 -8.05 -8.88
C ASP A 231 19.04 -8.85 -9.77
N ARG A 232 19.04 -10.18 -9.68
CA ARG A 232 19.77 -11.05 -10.63
C ARG A 232 19.28 -10.88 -12.06
N ALA A 233 17.97 -10.76 -12.28
CA ALA A 233 17.41 -10.53 -13.61
C ALA A 233 17.75 -9.14 -14.17
N ALA A 234 17.78 -8.10 -13.32
CA ALA A 234 18.21 -6.76 -13.69
C ALA A 234 19.70 -6.72 -14.06
N ALA A 235 20.57 -7.36 -13.27
CA ALA A 235 22.00 -7.49 -13.58
C ALA A 235 22.23 -8.26 -14.90
N ALA A 236 21.49 -9.33 -15.16
CA ALA A 236 21.54 -10.07 -16.41
C ALA A 236 21.11 -9.23 -17.62
N ARG A 237 20.07 -8.39 -17.48
CA ARG A 237 19.66 -7.44 -18.53
C ARG A 237 20.73 -6.39 -18.81
N MET A 238 21.29 -5.77 -17.77
CA MET A 238 22.39 -4.80 -17.91
C MET A 238 23.60 -5.39 -18.66
N LEU A 239 23.99 -6.64 -18.34
CA LEU A 239 25.06 -7.33 -19.05
C LEU A 239 24.71 -7.63 -20.51
N ALA A 240 23.46 -8.02 -20.79
CA ALA A 240 22.99 -8.26 -22.15
C ALA A 240 22.94 -6.96 -22.98
N GLU A 241 22.48 -5.86 -22.39
CA GLU A 241 22.46 -4.53 -23.01
C GLU A 241 23.87 -4.01 -23.30
N GLN A 242 24.81 -4.16 -22.35
CA GLN A 242 26.24 -3.83 -22.56
C GLN A 242 26.86 -4.68 -23.68
N THR A 243 26.58 -5.99 -23.69
CA THR A 243 27.10 -6.90 -24.73
C THR A 243 26.52 -6.55 -26.12
N CYS A 244 25.24 -6.20 -26.18
CA CYS A 244 24.57 -5.76 -27.41
C CYS A 244 25.14 -4.42 -27.92
N ALA A 245 25.30 -3.44 -27.03
CA ALA A 245 25.88 -2.14 -27.36
C ALA A 245 27.32 -2.28 -27.89
N GLU A 246 28.13 -3.15 -27.28
CA GLU A 246 29.50 -3.42 -27.73
C GLU A 246 29.52 -4.15 -29.09
N GLN A 247 28.62 -5.12 -29.30
CA GLN A 247 28.48 -5.77 -30.61
C GLN A 247 28.06 -4.78 -31.71
N VAL A 248 27.12 -3.89 -31.41
CA VAL A 248 26.72 -2.81 -32.35
C VAL A 248 27.91 -1.90 -32.63
N ARG A 249 28.67 -1.48 -31.60
CA ARG A 249 29.87 -0.66 -31.77
C ARG A 249 30.91 -1.32 -32.68
N VAL A 250 31.27 -2.58 -32.41
CA VAL A 250 32.23 -3.34 -33.23
C VAL A 250 31.74 -3.52 -34.67
N LEU A 251 30.45 -3.78 -34.88
CA LEU A 251 29.87 -3.88 -36.23
C LEU A 251 29.84 -2.53 -36.96
N THR A 252 29.60 -1.42 -36.26
CA THR A 252 29.67 -0.07 -36.83
C THR A 252 31.10 0.29 -37.21
N GLU A 253 32.08 0.10 -36.32
CA GLU A 253 33.50 0.32 -36.59
C GLU A 253 33.99 -0.51 -37.79
N ALA A 254 33.57 -1.78 -37.89
CA ALA A 254 33.88 -2.65 -39.03
C ALA A 254 33.20 -2.21 -40.34
N SER A 255 31.95 -1.72 -40.27
CA SER A 255 31.22 -1.18 -41.44
C SER A 255 31.84 0.11 -41.95
N GLU A 256 32.21 1.04 -41.06
CA GLU A 256 32.94 2.26 -41.43
C GLU A 256 34.29 1.95 -42.08
N GLN A 257 35.02 0.95 -41.55
CA GLN A 257 36.30 0.55 -42.14
C GLN A 257 36.11 -0.06 -43.54
N ALA A 258 35.14 -0.95 -43.72
CA ALA A 258 34.81 -1.50 -45.03
C ALA A 258 34.37 -0.41 -46.04
N GLU A 259 33.70 0.65 -45.58
CA GLU A 259 33.38 1.80 -46.43
C GLU A 259 34.65 2.57 -46.83
N ARG A 260 35.56 2.87 -45.88
CA ARG A 260 36.85 3.53 -46.17
C ARG A 260 37.69 2.74 -47.17
N ASP A 261 37.80 1.42 -46.96
CA ASP A 261 38.56 0.53 -47.83
C ASP A 261 37.95 0.49 -49.25
N SER A 262 36.61 0.47 -49.36
CA SER A 262 35.89 0.55 -50.64
C SER A 262 36.07 1.90 -51.34
N GLN A 263 35.99 3.02 -50.61
CA GLN A 263 36.25 4.36 -51.14
C GLN A 263 37.71 4.51 -51.63
N GLN A 264 38.68 3.96 -50.90
CA GLN A 264 40.08 3.94 -51.32
C GLN A 264 40.28 3.10 -52.58
N ALA A 265 39.74 1.87 -52.63
CA ALA A 265 39.83 1.01 -53.81
C ALA A 265 39.19 1.66 -55.05
N LEU A 266 38.07 2.40 -54.89
CA LEU A 266 37.45 3.19 -55.95
C LEU A 266 38.33 4.38 -56.38
N ALA A 267 39.05 5.04 -55.47
CA ALA A 267 39.99 6.11 -55.80
C ALA A 267 41.21 5.58 -56.58
N GLU A 268 41.79 4.45 -56.14
CA GLU A 268 42.90 3.77 -56.83
C GLU A 268 42.48 3.26 -58.21
N ALA A 269 41.28 2.70 -58.34
CA ALA A 269 40.71 2.29 -59.63
C ALA A 269 40.50 3.48 -60.58
N ARG A 270 40.00 4.62 -60.08
CA ARG A 270 39.85 5.86 -60.87
C ARG A 270 41.19 6.41 -61.32
N TYR A 271 42.19 6.47 -60.43
CA TYR A 271 43.55 6.91 -60.77
C TYR A 271 44.18 6.01 -61.85
N THR A 272 44.02 4.69 -61.70
CA THR A 272 44.49 3.71 -62.69
C THR A 272 43.79 3.88 -64.03
N ALA A 273 42.46 4.06 -64.04
CA ALA A 273 41.69 4.29 -65.26
C ALA A 273 42.09 5.59 -65.96
N GLN A 274 42.31 6.67 -65.20
CA GLN A 274 42.81 7.94 -65.74
C GLN A 274 44.22 7.78 -66.35
N SER A 275 45.15 7.11 -65.65
CA SER A 275 46.49 6.85 -66.20
C SER A 275 46.47 6.03 -67.49
N VAL A 276 45.56 5.04 -67.59
CA VAL A 276 45.34 4.27 -68.83
C VAL A 276 44.75 5.14 -69.93
N GLN A 277 43.83 6.07 -69.61
CA GLN A 277 43.25 7.00 -70.57
C GLN A 277 44.28 8.03 -71.08
N ASP A 278 45.12 8.58 -70.19
CA ASP A 278 46.21 9.47 -70.55
C ASP A 278 47.19 8.74 -71.48
N ARG A 279 47.57 7.50 -71.14
CA ARG A 279 48.45 6.67 -71.98
C ARG A 279 47.83 6.29 -73.33
N ALA A 280 46.52 6.07 -73.39
CA ALA A 280 45.82 5.85 -74.65
C ALA A 280 45.82 7.12 -75.52
N THR A 281 45.67 8.29 -74.90
CA THR A 281 45.73 9.59 -75.58
C THR A 281 47.13 9.88 -76.15
N GLU A 282 48.19 9.61 -75.38
CA GLU A 282 49.58 9.66 -75.86
C GLU A 282 49.79 8.73 -77.06
N LEU A 283 49.27 7.50 -77.00
CA LEU A 283 49.39 6.54 -78.10
C LEU A 283 48.65 7.04 -79.35
N ASP A 284 47.44 7.56 -79.23
CA ASP A 284 46.70 8.17 -80.35
C ASP A 284 47.41 9.39 -80.95
N ASP A 285 48.07 10.22 -80.13
CA ASP A 285 48.93 11.31 -80.60
C ASP A 285 50.14 10.78 -81.39
N THR A 286 50.81 9.73 -80.89
CA THR A 286 51.93 9.10 -81.64
C THR A 286 51.47 8.46 -82.94
N VAL A 287 50.30 7.81 -82.98
CA VAL A 287 49.71 7.25 -84.22
C VAL A 287 49.37 8.36 -85.21
N ARG A 288 48.85 9.50 -84.74
CA ARG A 288 48.61 10.68 -85.60
C ARG A 288 49.92 11.26 -86.15
N ALA A 289 50.96 11.36 -85.33
CA ALA A 289 52.29 11.81 -85.78
C ALA A 289 52.92 10.87 -86.82
N LEU A 290 52.88 9.54 -86.58
CA LEU A 290 53.40 8.54 -87.52
C LEU A 290 52.63 8.53 -88.84
N ARG A 291 51.31 8.75 -88.83
CA ARG A 291 50.52 8.93 -90.06
C ARG A 291 50.94 10.18 -90.82
N ALA A 292 51.14 11.31 -90.15
CA ALA A 292 51.62 12.54 -90.80
C ALA A 292 53.02 12.37 -91.43
N GLN A 293 53.94 11.65 -90.76
CA GLN A 293 55.25 11.30 -91.31
C GLN A 293 55.14 10.37 -92.54
N LEU A 294 54.22 9.40 -92.51
CA LEU A 294 53.96 8.50 -93.63
C LEU A 294 53.37 9.25 -94.83
N ASP A 295 52.42 10.17 -94.61
CA ASP A 295 51.88 11.06 -95.66
C ASP A 295 52.98 11.97 -96.24
N GLU A 296 53.89 12.50 -95.42
CA GLU A 296 55.01 13.31 -95.89
C GLU A 296 56.02 12.49 -96.70
N ALA A 297 56.34 11.27 -96.25
CA ALA A 297 57.20 10.33 -96.98
C ALA A 297 56.57 9.90 -98.32
N GLN A 298 55.26 9.69 -98.37
CA GLN A 298 54.52 9.44 -99.61
C GLN A 298 54.60 10.63 -100.57
N ARG A 299 54.31 11.86 -100.09
CA ARG A 299 54.46 13.08 -100.90
C ARG A 299 55.89 13.29 -101.38
N PHE A 300 56.89 12.93 -100.58
CA PHE A 300 58.29 12.99 -100.99
C PHE A 300 58.60 11.96 -102.09
N ALA A 301 58.08 10.73 -101.97
CA ALA A 301 58.19 9.71 -103.00
C ALA A 301 57.49 10.13 -104.31
N GLU A 302 56.30 10.73 -104.24
CA GLU A 302 55.58 11.31 -105.40
C GLU A 302 56.36 12.46 -106.06
N ARG A 303 56.99 13.34 -105.27
CA ARG A 303 57.90 14.36 -105.80
C ARG A 303 59.13 13.73 -106.46
N GLN A 304 59.64 12.63 -105.92
CA GLN A 304 60.79 11.93 -106.51
C GLN A 304 60.43 11.19 -107.81
N THR A 305 59.25 10.56 -107.89
CA THR A 305 58.79 9.89 -109.13
C THR A 305 58.46 10.91 -110.22
N THR A 306 57.79 12.01 -109.88
CA THR A 306 57.54 13.11 -110.83
C THR A 306 58.84 13.79 -111.29
N ALA A 307 59.80 14.04 -110.40
CA ALA A 307 61.11 14.56 -110.78
C ALA A 307 61.90 13.59 -111.68
N ARG A 308 61.83 12.26 -111.44
CA ARG A 308 62.40 11.25 -112.34
C ARG A 308 61.73 11.24 -113.69
N ALA A 309 60.40 11.28 -113.76
CA ALA A 309 59.66 11.33 -115.01
C ALA A 309 59.99 12.58 -115.84
N LEU A 310 60.17 13.74 -115.20
CA LEU A 310 60.65 14.96 -115.85
C LEU A 310 62.08 14.82 -116.37
N ALA A 311 62.99 14.24 -115.58
CA ALA A 311 64.37 13.98 -116.03
C ALA A 311 64.44 12.95 -117.19
N GLU A 312 63.56 11.94 -117.19
CA GLU A 312 63.40 11.00 -118.30
C GLU A 312 62.83 11.71 -119.55
N GLN A 313 61.87 12.63 -119.39
CA GLN A 313 61.36 13.45 -120.48
C GLN A 313 62.43 14.40 -121.04
N GLU A 314 63.23 15.05 -120.19
CA GLU A 314 64.34 15.92 -120.61
C GLU A 314 65.45 15.13 -121.32
N THR A 315 65.84 13.98 -120.79
CA THR A 315 66.85 13.12 -121.44
C THR A 315 66.34 12.54 -122.76
N GLN A 316 65.05 12.20 -122.89
CA GLN A 316 64.45 11.83 -124.16
C GLN A 316 64.37 13.02 -125.13
N ALA A 317 64.07 14.24 -124.66
CA ALA A 317 64.10 15.44 -125.48
C ALA A 317 65.51 15.75 -125.99
N ILE A 318 66.54 15.59 -125.15
CA ILE A 318 67.96 15.70 -125.53
C ILE A 318 68.34 14.60 -126.53
N ALA A 319 67.85 13.36 -126.36
CA ALA A 319 68.09 12.27 -127.30
C ALA A 319 67.47 12.55 -128.68
N ASN A 320 66.20 13.00 -128.71
CA ASN A 320 65.49 13.39 -129.92
C ASN A 320 66.15 14.60 -130.61
N ALA A 321 66.60 15.60 -129.83
CA ALA A 321 67.32 16.76 -130.35
C ALA A 321 68.69 16.38 -130.93
N ARG A 322 69.41 15.44 -130.27
CA ARG A 322 70.66 14.86 -130.78
C ARG A 322 70.43 14.09 -132.07
N GLU A 323 69.37 13.29 -132.16
CA GLU A 323 69.00 12.57 -133.39
C GLU A 323 68.60 13.52 -134.51
N GLY A 324 67.84 14.58 -134.20
CA GLY A 324 67.54 15.68 -135.12
C GLY A 324 68.81 16.35 -135.66
N ALA A 325 69.75 16.71 -134.79
CA ALA A 325 71.04 17.28 -135.16
C ALA A 325 71.91 16.31 -135.98
N VAL A 326 71.89 15.00 -135.67
CA VAL A 326 72.57 13.96 -136.48
C VAL A 326 71.93 13.86 -137.86
N ASN A 327 70.60 13.90 -137.97
CA ASN A 327 69.88 13.89 -139.24
C ASN A 327 70.15 15.16 -140.06
N GLU A 328 70.32 16.33 -139.43
CA GLU A 328 70.77 17.55 -140.10
C GLU A 328 72.25 17.48 -140.53
N LEU A 329 73.12 16.91 -139.70
CA LEU A 329 74.50 16.61 -140.08
C LEU A 329 74.57 15.63 -141.27
N GLU A 330 73.67 14.65 -141.34
CA GLU A 330 73.55 13.79 -142.50
C GLU A 330 72.99 14.51 -143.73
N ARG A 331 71.96 15.36 -143.59
CA ARG A 331 71.46 16.18 -144.71
C ARG A 331 72.54 17.11 -145.25
N THR A 332 73.25 17.82 -144.38
CA THR A 332 74.34 18.71 -144.76
C THR A 332 75.50 17.94 -145.38
N ARG A 333 75.87 16.76 -144.85
CA ARG A 333 76.86 15.87 -145.47
C ARG A 333 76.44 15.35 -146.84
N ARG A 334 75.15 14.99 -147.02
CA ARG A 334 74.57 14.59 -148.32
C ARG A 334 74.44 15.79 -149.29
N ALA A 335 74.30 17.01 -148.80
CA ALA A 335 74.33 18.23 -149.60
C ALA A 335 75.78 18.57 -150.02
N LEU A 336 76.74 18.46 -149.10
CA LEU A 336 78.17 18.62 -149.38
C LEU A 336 78.64 17.62 -150.45
N ALA A 337 78.19 16.36 -150.36
CA ALA A 337 78.44 15.32 -151.35
C ALA A 337 77.84 15.60 -152.74
N ARG A 338 76.87 16.52 -152.87
CA ARG A 338 76.33 16.99 -154.17
C ARG A 338 77.06 18.22 -154.71
N VAL A 339 77.92 18.86 -153.93
CA VAL A 339 78.64 20.10 -154.28
C VAL A 339 80.10 19.83 -154.68
N GLN A 340 80.65 18.65 -154.36
CA GLN A 340 82.07 18.32 -154.57
C GLN A 340 82.36 17.48 -155.83
N GLU A 341 81.82 17.89 -156.99
CA GLU A 341 82.25 17.38 -158.31
C GLU A 341 83.07 18.43 -159.11
N LYS A 342 84.05 19.05 -158.45
CA LYS A 342 85.24 19.65 -159.10
C LYS A 342 86.38 19.88 -158.09
N PRO A 343 87.66 19.56 -158.38
CA PRO A 343 88.73 19.48 -157.37
C PRO A 343 89.70 20.70 -157.34
N GLU A 344 90.31 20.96 -156.16
CA GLU A 344 91.64 21.58 -155.84
C GLU A 344 91.62 22.30 -154.46
N ILE A 345 92.71 22.51 -153.69
CA ILE A 345 93.96 21.73 -153.47
C ILE A 345 94.62 22.17 -152.12
N ARG A 346 95.30 21.25 -151.38
CA ARG A 346 96.13 21.49 -150.15
C ARG A 346 95.38 22.12 -148.94
N SER A 347 95.82 22.13 -147.67
CA SER A 347 96.77 21.38 -146.79
C SER A 347 96.49 21.91 -145.36
N GLY A 348 96.67 21.28 -144.20
CA GLY A 348 97.31 20.03 -143.77
C GLY A 348 97.69 20.15 -142.28
N ARG A 349 97.62 19.03 -141.52
CA ARG A 349 97.96 18.82 -140.08
C ARG A 349 96.96 19.42 -139.06
N ARG A 350 96.31 18.63 -138.17
CA ARG A 350 96.78 17.68 -137.12
C ARG A 350 97.59 18.37 -136.01
N ALA A 351 97.50 17.98 -134.74
CA ALA A 351 96.51 17.26 -133.90
C ALA A 351 97.24 16.95 -132.59
N GLU A 352 96.57 16.88 -131.43
CA GLU A 352 96.91 15.84 -130.47
C GLU A 352 95.78 15.51 -129.49
N ILE A 353 95.62 14.21 -129.25
CA ILE A 353 94.67 13.60 -128.32
C ILE A 353 95.54 12.77 -127.38
N VAL A 354 95.38 12.94 -126.07
CA VAL A 354 95.88 11.97 -125.10
C VAL A 354 94.79 11.61 -124.11
N ALA A 355 94.55 10.32 -124.02
CA ALA A 355 93.72 9.59 -123.09
C ALA A 355 94.50 8.28 -122.78
N PRO A 356 94.05 7.39 -121.87
CA PRO A 356 93.44 7.61 -120.56
C PRO A 356 94.14 6.74 -119.48
N ALA A 357 93.42 6.49 -118.38
CA ALA A 357 93.50 5.32 -117.49
C ALA A 357 94.51 5.33 -116.32
N ASN A 358 93.92 5.29 -115.10
CA ASN A 358 94.24 4.22 -114.16
C ASN A 358 92.98 3.79 -113.39
N ARG A 359 92.94 2.52 -112.96
CA ARG A 359 91.82 1.86 -112.25
C ARG A 359 92.38 1.15 -110.99
N LYS A 360 91.49 0.85 -110.03
CA LYS A 360 91.74 0.25 -108.70
C LYS A 360 92.25 1.28 -107.67
N SER A 361 91.88 1.23 -106.38
CA SER A 361 91.13 0.22 -105.61
C SER A 361 90.18 0.84 -104.56
N LEU A 362 89.43 -0.02 -103.87
CA LEU A 362 88.46 0.27 -102.81
C LEU A 362 89.10 0.70 -101.46
N ALA A 363 88.22 1.10 -100.54
CA ALA A 363 88.43 1.37 -99.10
C ALA A 363 89.23 2.65 -98.75
N ALA A 364 88.88 3.43 -97.71
CA ALA A 364 87.68 3.42 -96.85
C ALA A 364 87.21 4.87 -96.63
N VAL A 365 85.89 5.10 -96.68
CA VAL A 365 85.33 6.42 -96.36
C VAL A 365 85.20 6.52 -94.85
N ALA A 366 86.06 7.35 -94.23
CA ALA A 366 85.90 7.73 -92.84
C ALA A 366 84.52 8.38 -92.65
N ALA A 367 83.66 7.76 -91.84
CA ALA A 367 82.37 8.33 -91.52
C ALA A 367 82.57 9.67 -90.78
N PRO A 368 81.87 10.75 -91.15
CA PRO A 368 81.92 11.98 -90.38
C PRO A 368 81.40 11.69 -88.97
N LEU A 369 82.21 12.02 -87.96
CA LEU A 369 81.82 11.96 -86.55
C LEU A 369 80.50 12.74 -86.35
N PRO A 370 79.54 12.21 -85.56
CA PRO A 370 78.27 12.90 -85.35
C PRO A 370 78.52 14.26 -84.68
N VAL A 371 78.09 15.32 -85.36
CA VAL A 371 78.23 16.70 -84.89
C VAL A 371 77.34 16.88 -83.66
N GLY A 372 77.96 17.14 -82.49
CA GLY A 372 77.25 17.30 -81.21
C GLY A 372 77.59 16.26 -80.12
N LEU A 373 78.67 15.49 -80.26
CA LEU A 373 79.19 14.68 -79.14
C LEU A 373 79.53 15.56 -77.92
N PRO A 374 79.15 15.17 -76.70
CA PRO A 374 79.46 15.93 -75.49
C PRO A 374 80.96 15.91 -75.18
N GLU A 375 81.55 17.07 -74.93
CA GLU A 375 82.96 17.19 -74.53
C GLU A 375 83.15 16.69 -73.09
N VAL A 376 84.02 15.68 -72.92
CA VAL A 376 84.35 15.08 -71.61
C VAL A 376 85.81 15.40 -71.27
N ASP A 377 86.07 16.05 -70.13
CA ASP A 377 87.42 16.53 -69.77
C ASP A 377 88.49 15.42 -69.85
N LYS A 378 89.51 15.69 -70.66
CA LYS A 378 90.67 14.82 -70.96
C LYS A 378 90.31 13.45 -71.57
N VAL A 379 89.16 13.33 -72.25
CA VAL A 379 88.81 12.16 -73.05
C VAL A 379 88.65 12.59 -74.51
N ARG A 380 89.24 11.85 -75.46
CA ARG A 380 89.12 12.19 -76.88
C ARG A 380 87.70 11.89 -77.40
N PRO A 381 87.13 12.69 -78.33
CA PRO A 381 85.77 12.48 -78.83
C PRO A 381 85.52 11.09 -79.42
N GLU A 382 86.52 10.48 -80.05
CA GLU A 382 86.44 9.13 -80.60
C GLU A 382 86.28 8.08 -79.48
N THR A 383 86.97 8.28 -78.35
CA THR A 383 86.83 7.42 -77.16
C THR A 383 85.45 7.60 -76.50
N VAL A 384 84.90 8.82 -76.50
CA VAL A 384 83.51 9.07 -76.04
C VAL A 384 82.52 8.31 -76.93
N ALA A 385 82.67 8.40 -78.26
CA ALA A 385 81.81 7.71 -79.21
C ALA A 385 81.85 6.18 -79.05
N ILE A 386 83.04 5.59 -78.90
CA ILE A 386 83.22 4.13 -78.68
C ILE A 386 82.52 3.66 -77.40
N VAL A 387 82.69 4.38 -76.28
CA VAL A 387 82.07 4.01 -75.00
C VAL A 387 80.54 4.15 -75.04
N LEU A 388 80.02 5.19 -75.70
CA LEU A 388 78.58 5.39 -75.84
C LEU A 388 77.94 4.36 -76.79
N ALA A 389 78.60 4.01 -77.90
CA ALA A 389 78.13 2.96 -78.81
C ALA A 389 78.05 1.60 -78.09
N ALA A 390 79.13 1.17 -77.42
CA ALA A 390 79.15 -0.09 -76.67
C ALA A 390 78.10 -0.13 -75.53
N ARG A 391 77.87 1.01 -74.84
CA ARG A 391 76.81 1.12 -73.83
C ARG A 391 75.41 1.05 -74.43
N ALA A 392 75.22 1.55 -75.65
CA ALA A 392 73.92 1.55 -76.30
C ALA A 392 73.56 0.17 -76.88
N GLU A 393 74.54 -0.58 -77.39
CA GLU A 393 74.39 -1.99 -77.78
C GLU A 393 74.12 -2.90 -76.56
N ASN A 394 74.79 -2.64 -75.43
CA ASN A 394 74.61 -3.42 -74.19
C ASN A 394 74.15 -2.52 -73.04
N ARG A 395 72.85 -2.18 -73.06
CA ARG A 395 72.22 -1.17 -72.17
C ARG A 395 72.47 -1.37 -70.68
N ASP A 396 72.62 -2.63 -70.24
CA ASP A 396 72.77 -3.01 -68.84
C ASP A 396 74.19 -3.51 -68.48
N ALA A 397 75.13 -3.52 -69.43
CA ALA A 397 76.49 -4.03 -69.20
C ALA A 397 77.22 -3.31 -68.06
N THR A 398 77.97 -4.05 -67.25
CA THR A 398 78.80 -3.47 -66.19
C THR A 398 79.98 -2.68 -66.79
N GLN A 399 80.58 -1.76 -66.01
CA GLN A 399 81.76 -1.02 -66.48
C GLN A 399 82.97 -1.95 -66.75
N ALA A 400 82.98 -3.15 -66.18
CA ALA A 400 83.99 -4.18 -66.45
C ALA A 400 83.75 -4.87 -67.80
N GLU A 401 82.50 -5.20 -68.15
CA GLU A 401 82.12 -5.72 -69.46
C GLU A 401 82.37 -4.70 -70.57
N LEU A 402 82.05 -3.42 -70.34
CA LEU A 402 82.33 -2.35 -71.30
C LEU A 402 83.84 -2.12 -71.51
N ASN A 403 84.67 -2.32 -70.47
CA ASN A 403 86.13 -2.30 -70.61
C ASN A 403 86.59 -3.48 -71.47
N ALA A 404 86.10 -4.70 -71.21
CA ALA A 404 86.43 -5.87 -72.01
C ALA A 404 86.01 -5.72 -73.50
N ALA A 405 84.87 -5.07 -73.77
CA ALA A 405 84.38 -4.85 -75.13
C ALA A 405 85.09 -3.70 -75.89
N THR A 406 85.62 -2.69 -75.20
CA THR A 406 86.17 -1.47 -75.84
C THR A 406 87.67 -1.27 -75.67
N GLY A 407 88.32 -2.00 -74.76
CA GLY A 407 89.71 -1.76 -74.34
C GLY A 407 89.92 -0.45 -73.57
N VAL A 408 88.85 0.30 -73.26
CA VAL A 408 88.91 1.59 -72.57
C VAL A 408 88.90 1.38 -71.06
N SER A 409 89.83 2.01 -70.33
CA SER A 409 89.93 1.83 -68.88
C SER A 409 88.61 2.16 -68.15
N VAL A 410 88.27 1.37 -67.12
CA VAL A 410 87.07 1.57 -66.27
C VAL A 410 86.95 3.01 -65.77
N ARG A 411 88.07 3.67 -65.42
CA ARG A 411 88.10 5.07 -64.96
C ARG A 411 87.67 6.06 -66.04
N THR A 412 88.01 5.78 -67.31
CA THR A 412 87.58 6.58 -68.46
C THR A 412 86.12 6.30 -68.79
N ILE A 413 85.69 5.03 -68.80
CA ILE A 413 84.28 4.65 -68.99
C ILE A 413 83.37 5.33 -67.97
N SER A 414 83.72 5.24 -66.68
CA SER A 414 82.97 5.89 -65.60
C SER A 414 82.91 7.41 -65.78
N ARG A 415 84.00 8.07 -66.23
CA ARG A 415 83.99 9.51 -66.51
C ARG A 415 83.05 9.86 -67.67
N VAL A 416 83.04 9.07 -68.74
CA VAL A 416 82.13 9.30 -69.88
C VAL A 416 80.68 9.08 -69.46
N LEU A 417 80.35 7.95 -68.83
CA LEU A 417 78.97 7.63 -68.44
C LEU A 417 78.41 8.59 -67.37
N ASN A 418 79.24 9.14 -66.49
CA ASN A 418 78.80 10.14 -65.50
C ASN A 418 78.66 11.56 -66.10
N ALA A 419 79.34 11.86 -67.21
CA ALA A 419 79.29 13.16 -67.87
C ALA A 419 78.16 13.26 -68.92
N VAL A 420 77.62 12.12 -69.37
CA VAL A 420 76.60 12.06 -70.42
C VAL A 420 75.23 11.69 -69.83
N PRO A 421 74.23 12.59 -69.91
CA PRO A 421 72.87 12.29 -69.47
C PRO A 421 72.26 11.06 -70.15
N ALA A 422 71.46 10.28 -69.42
CA ALA A 422 70.93 9.00 -69.88
C ALA A 422 70.03 9.09 -71.13
N ASP A 423 69.41 10.25 -71.39
CA ASP A 423 68.60 10.56 -72.56
C ASP A 423 69.42 10.88 -73.83
N VAL A 424 70.73 11.16 -73.68
CA VAL A 424 71.65 11.34 -74.80
C VAL A 424 72.16 9.99 -75.33
N VAL A 425 72.32 9.00 -74.45
CA VAL A 425 72.79 7.64 -74.81
C VAL A 425 71.87 6.98 -75.84
N GLY A 426 70.55 7.17 -75.73
CA GLY A 426 69.58 6.66 -76.71
C GLY A 426 69.71 7.32 -78.10
N ARG A 427 69.95 8.63 -78.14
CA ARG A 427 70.08 9.41 -79.40
C ARG A 427 71.36 9.09 -80.18
N VAL A 428 72.40 8.57 -79.53
CA VAL A 428 73.62 8.12 -80.22
C VAL A 428 73.34 6.91 -81.14
N LEU A 429 72.42 6.00 -80.78
CA LEU A 429 72.01 4.90 -81.67
C LEU A 429 71.25 5.40 -82.91
N GLU A 430 70.33 6.37 -82.72
CA GLU A 430 69.57 6.96 -83.82
C GLU A 430 70.49 7.71 -84.81
N LEU A 431 71.51 8.41 -84.30
CA LEU A 431 72.49 9.12 -85.12
C LEU A 431 73.56 8.21 -85.76
N THR A 432 73.85 7.04 -85.20
CA THR A 432 74.84 6.09 -85.76
C THR A 432 74.24 5.02 -86.68
N GLY A 433 72.91 4.98 -86.82
CA GLY A 433 72.24 4.39 -87.98
C GLY A 433 72.61 2.94 -88.30
N GLY A 434 72.69 2.08 -87.29
CA GLY A 434 72.85 0.63 -87.45
C GLY A 434 74.13 0.18 -88.18
N ARG A 435 75.24 0.95 -88.05
CA ARG A 435 76.49 0.70 -88.79
C ARG A 435 77.74 0.42 -87.94
N ALA A 436 77.57 0.12 -86.65
CA ALA A 436 78.68 -0.26 -85.76
C ALA A 436 79.14 -1.73 -85.92
N ALA A 437 78.28 -2.62 -86.43
CA ALA A 437 78.53 -4.06 -86.60
C ALA A 437 79.51 -4.43 -87.74
N ALA A 438 80.38 -3.52 -88.19
CA ALA A 438 81.23 -3.70 -89.37
C ALA A 438 82.68 -3.19 -89.22
N VAL A 439 83.15 -2.89 -88.01
CA VAL A 439 84.52 -2.35 -87.76
C VAL A 439 85.36 -3.22 -86.80
N VAL A 440 84.78 -4.25 -86.21
CA VAL A 440 85.49 -5.16 -85.26
C VAL A 440 86.29 -6.27 -85.98
N GLU A 441 86.17 -6.41 -87.30
CA GLU A 441 86.87 -7.44 -88.09
C GLU A 441 88.16 -6.93 -88.78
N GLU A 442 88.58 -5.67 -88.57
CA GLU A 442 89.80 -5.09 -89.17
C GLU A 442 90.83 -4.55 -88.16
N VAL A 443 90.67 -4.86 -86.86
CA VAL A 443 91.73 -4.69 -85.83
C VAL A 443 91.69 -5.85 -84.82
N ALA A 444 92.27 -6.99 -85.20
CA ALA A 444 92.58 -8.13 -84.33
C ALA A 444 93.98 -8.67 -84.66
#